data_AF-A0A535PYY7-F1
#
_entry.id   AF-A0A535PYY7-F1
#
_cell.length_a   1.000
_cell.length_b   1.000
_cell.length_c   1.000
_cell.angle_alpha   90.00
_cell.angle_beta   90.00
_cell.angle_gamma   90.00
#
_symmetry.space_group_name_H-M   'P 1'
#
loop_
_entity.id
_entity.type
_entity.pdbx_description
1 polymer ?
#
loop_
_entity_poly.entity_id
_entity_poly.type
_entity_poly.pdbx_seq_one_letter_code
_entity_poly.pdbx_strand_id
1 'polypeptide(L)'
;CGGNAVVVLAPESDPLPALTLAEVLATSDLPAGVVNVLSGFRKELLPWLAAHMDVNAIDVAGCTPDEVTAIEKAAADNVKRVVKQAAGEMSPYLITAFMEMKTVWHPVGV
;
A
#
# COMPACT_ATOMS: atom_id res chain seq x y z
N CYS A 1 3.71 -3.29 14.44
CA CYS A 1 2.43 -2.72 13.94
C CYS A 1 2.74 -1.47 13.13
N GLY A 2 2.28 -1.40 11.88
CA GLY A 2 2.55 -0.25 11.00
C GLY A 2 1.59 0.94 11.19
N GLY A 3 0.37 0.70 11.66
CA GLY A 3 -0.62 1.77 11.91
C GLY A 3 -1.11 2.50 10.65
N ASN A 4 -0.83 1.96 9.46
CA ASN A 4 -1.16 2.57 8.19
C ASN A 4 -2.64 2.35 7.84
N ALA A 5 -3.29 3.37 7.26
CA ALA A 5 -4.49 3.17 6.46
C ALA A 5 -4.08 2.74 5.04
N VAL A 6 -4.87 1.87 4.42
CA VAL A 6 -4.53 1.26 3.13
C VAL A 6 -5.69 1.39 2.14
N VAL A 7 -5.32 1.64 0.88
CA VAL A 7 -6.18 1.47 -0.29
C VAL A 7 -5.65 0.28 -1.07
N VAL A 8 -6.44 -0.79 -1.16
CA VAL A 8 -6.09 -2.03 -1.88
C VAL A 8 -6.77 -2.02 -3.24
N LEU A 9 -6.00 -2.24 -4.30
CA LEU A 9 -6.54 -2.55 -5.61
C LEU A 9 -6.79 -4.06 -5.72
N ALA A 10 -8.06 -4.45 -5.83
CA ALA A 10 -8.43 -5.83 -6.11
C ALA A 10 -7.94 -6.25 -7.51
N PRO A 11 -7.64 -7.53 -7.73
CA PRO A 11 -7.26 -8.01 -9.05
C PRO A 11 -8.42 -7.84 -10.05
N GLU A 12 -8.09 -7.47 -11.29
CA GLU A 12 -9.08 -7.20 -12.34
C GLU A 12 -9.78 -8.49 -12.82
N SER A 13 -9.05 -9.61 -12.84
CA SER A 13 -9.53 -10.92 -13.31
C SER A 13 -10.53 -11.58 -12.35
N ASP A 14 -10.30 -11.43 -11.05
CA ASP A 14 -10.96 -12.17 -9.99
C ASP A 14 -11.15 -11.31 -8.74
N PRO A 15 -11.93 -10.21 -8.81
CA PRO A 15 -12.06 -9.27 -7.70
C PRO A 15 -12.91 -9.80 -6.53
N LEU A 16 -13.77 -10.80 -6.77
CA LEU A 16 -14.79 -11.25 -5.81
C LEU A 16 -14.21 -11.66 -4.44
N PRO A 17 -13.11 -12.44 -4.34
CA PRO A 17 -12.54 -12.79 -3.04
C PRO A 17 -12.10 -11.56 -2.22
N ALA A 18 -11.52 -10.54 -2.87
CA ALA A 18 -11.11 -9.30 -2.21
C ALA A 18 -12.32 -8.49 -1.72
N LEU A 19 -13.41 -8.47 -2.50
CA LEU A 19 -14.65 -7.81 -2.11
C LEU A 19 -15.37 -8.53 -0.96
N THR A 20 -15.40 -9.87 -0.97
CA THR A 20 -15.92 -10.65 0.17
C THR A 20 -15.08 -10.43 1.43
N LEU A 21 -13.76 -10.33 1.30
CA LEU A 21 -12.91 -9.96 2.44
C LEU A 21 -13.25 -8.55 2.97
N ALA A 22 -13.57 -7.60 2.09
CA ALA A 22 -13.98 -6.26 2.50
C ALA A 22 -15.26 -6.28 3.38
N GLU A 23 -16.21 -7.17 3.11
CA GLU A 23 -17.40 -7.35 3.96
C GLU A 23 -17.05 -7.89 5.35
N VAL A 24 -16.12 -8.85 5.42
CA VAL A 24 -15.59 -9.36 6.69
C VAL A 24 -14.92 -8.23 7.47
N LEU A 25 -14.10 -7.41 6.82
CA LEU A 25 -13.42 -6.27 7.45
C LEU A 25 -14.43 -5.23 7.96
N ALA A 26 -15.48 -4.94 7.19
CA ALA A 26 -16.55 -4.00 7.56
C ALA A 26 -17.36 -4.45 8.78
N THR A 27 -17.41 -5.76 9.05
CA THR A 27 -18.12 -6.35 10.20
C THR A 27 -17.19 -6.69 11.38
N SER A 28 -15.90 -6.35 11.29
CA SER A 28 -14.87 -6.66 12.30
C SER A 28 -14.47 -5.46 13.17
N ASP A 29 -15.36 -4.48 13.35
CA ASP A 29 -15.14 -3.27 14.18
C ASP A 29 -13.89 -2.44 13.79
N LEU A 30 -13.46 -2.49 12.53
CA LEU A 30 -12.40 -1.63 12.03
C LEU A 30 -12.90 -0.18 11.90
N PRO A 31 -12.11 0.82 12.34
CA PRO A 31 -12.47 2.20 12.09
C PRO A 31 -12.62 2.48 10.58
N ALA A 32 -13.62 3.30 10.23
CA ALA A 32 -13.88 3.67 8.85
C ALA A 32 -12.63 4.30 8.20
N GLY A 33 -12.32 3.87 6.99
CA GLY A 33 -11.19 4.37 6.21
C GLY A 33 -9.84 3.67 6.47
N VAL A 34 -9.74 2.76 7.45
CA VAL A 34 -8.49 2.02 7.71
C VAL A 34 -8.16 1.06 6.56
N VAL A 35 -9.16 0.36 6.02
CA VAL A 35 -9.01 -0.46 4.83
C VAL A 35 -10.06 -0.06 3.81
N ASN A 36 -9.61 0.30 2.62
CA ASN A 36 -10.45 0.68 1.50
C ASN A 36 -10.11 -0.25 0.33
N VAL A 37 -11.09 -0.95 -0.23
CA VAL A 37 -10.88 -1.89 -1.34
C VAL A 37 -11.53 -1.32 -2.60
N LEU A 38 -10.75 -1.20 -3.67
CA LEU A 38 -11.22 -0.73 -4.97
C LEU A 38 -11.11 -1.86 -6.00
N SER A 39 -12.17 -2.05 -6.78
CA SER A 39 -12.16 -2.90 -7.98
C SER A 39 -12.34 -2.02 -9.22
N GLY A 40 -11.73 -2.42 -10.33
CA GLY A 40 -11.80 -1.68 -11.59
C GLY A 40 -10.60 -1.97 -12.48
N PHE A 41 -10.50 -1.23 -13.58
CA PHE A 41 -9.40 -1.39 -14.53
C PHE A 41 -8.10 -0.85 -13.95
N ARG A 42 -7.09 -1.72 -13.89
CA ARG A 42 -5.79 -1.35 -13.30
C ARG A 42 -5.16 -0.15 -14.02
N LYS A 43 -5.32 -0.10 -15.35
CA LYS A 43 -4.82 0.98 -16.22
C LYS A 43 -5.41 2.35 -15.90
N GLU A 44 -6.62 2.37 -15.36
CA GLU A 44 -7.30 3.61 -14.97
C GLU A 44 -6.92 4.02 -13.54
N LEU A 45 -6.77 3.05 -12.63
CA LEU A 45 -6.56 3.34 -11.20
C LEU A 45 -5.09 3.60 -10.82
N LEU A 46 -4.14 2.87 -11.42
CA LEU A 46 -2.72 2.98 -11.06
C LEU A 46 -2.13 4.38 -11.23
N PRO A 47 -2.36 5.10 -12.36
CA PRO A 47 -1.77 6.42 -12.55
C PRO A 47 -2.18 7.42 -11.46
N TRP A 48 -3.44 7.36 -11.01
CA TRP A 48 -3.93 8.21 -9.95
C TRP A 48 -3.29 7.88 -8.62
N LEU A 49 -3.25 6.60 -8.22
CA LEU A 49 -2.61 6.20 -6.96
C LEU A 49 -1.11 6.51 -6.94
N ALA A 50 -0.43 6.28 -8.06
CA ALA A 50 1.01 6.52 -8.20
C ALA A 50 1.37 8.00 -8.16
N ALA A 51 0.50 8.90 -8.62
CA ALA A 51 0.72 10.35 -8.60
C ALA A 51 0.07 11.04 -7.37
N HIS A 52 -0.76 10.36 -6.59
CA HIS A 52 -1.56 10.98 -5.54
C HIS A 52 -0.68 11.56 -4.42
N MET A 53 -0.72 12.88 -4.19
CA MET A 53 0.18 13.56 -3.26
C MET A 53 0.09 13.04 -1.81
N ASP A 54 -1.11 12.65 -1.37
CA ASP A 54 -1.35 12.17 0.01
C ASP A 54 -1.09 10.67 0.22
N VAL A 55 -0.59 9.95 -0.78
CA VAL A 55 -0.18 8.55 -0.61
C VAL A 55 1.32 8.50 -0.25
N ASN A 56 1.66 7.98 0.92
CA ASN A 56 3.05 7.98 1.41
C ASN A 56 3.92 6.85 0.80
N ALA A 57 3.31 5.71 0.47
CA ALA A 57 4.00 4.57 -0.09
C ALA A 57 3.08 3.74 -0.98
N ILE A 58 3.66 3.02 -1.95
CA ILE A 58 2.96 2.09 -2.82
C ILE A 58 3.67 0.74 -2.84
N ASP A 59 2.90 -0.33 -2.63
CA ASP A 59 3.33 -1.71 -2.88
C ASP A 59 3.06 -2.04 -4.34
N VAL A 60 4.08 -2.50 -5.06
CA VAL A 60 3.94 -2.89 -6.47
C VAL A 60 3.84 -4.41 -6.66
N ALA A 61 3.58 -5.15 -5.59
CA ALA A 61 3.30 -6.58 -5.68
C ALA A 61 2.21 -6.88 -6.72
N GLY A 62 2.53 -7.78 -7.66
CA GLY A 62 1.65 -8.16 -8.75
C GLY A 62 1.55 -7.16 -9.90
N CYS A 63 2.32 -6.07 -9.91
CA CYS A 63 2.48 -5.18 -11.08
C CYS A 63 3.49 -5.76 -12.08
N THR A 64 3.28 -5.46 -13.36
CA THR A 64 4.24 -5.78 -14.42
C THR A 64 5.47 -4.86 -14.35
N PRO A 65 6.63 -5.25 -14.93
CA PRO A 65 7.82 -4.38 -14.95
C PRO A 65 7.58 -2.99 -15.55
N ASP A 66 6.73 -2.90 -16.59
CA ASP A 66 6.38 -1.65 -17.23
C ASP A 66 5.51 -0.76 -16.31
N GLU A 67 4.54 -1.38 -15.62
CA GLU A 67 3.73 -0.68 -14.60
C GLU A 67 4.59 -0.18 -13.45
N VAL A 68 5.52 -1.00 -12.95
CA VAL A 68 6.47 -0.59 -11.89
C VAL A 68 7.28 0.62 -12.34
N THR A 69 7.80 0.60 -13.57
CA THR A 69 8.57 1.73 -14.13
C THR A 69 7.73 3.00 -14.22
N ALA A 70 6.47 2.88 -14.64
CA ALA A 70 5.55 4.00 -14.70
C ALA A 70 5.21 4.56 -13.30
N ILE A 71 4.99 3.67 -12.32
CA ILE A 71 4.73 4.02 -10.92
C ILE A 71 5.94 4.75 -10.33
N GLU A 72 7.16 4.25 -10.53
CA GLU A 72 8.38 4.90 -10.04
C GLU A 72 8.56 6.30 -10.62
N LYS A 73 8.23 6.49 -11.90
CA LYS A 73 8.29 7.79 -12.54
C LYS A 73 7.28 8.77 -11.94
N ALA A 74 6.03 8.35 -11.71
CA ALA A 74 5.01 9.21 -11.10
C ALA A 74 5.28 9.47 -9.60
N ALA A 75 5.79 8.48 -8.89
CA ALA A 75 6.17 8.58 -7.49
C ALA A 75 7.28 9.59 -7.23
N ALA A 76 8.11 9.89 -8.25
CA ALA A 76 9.19 10.86 -8.14
C ALA A 76 8.68 12.28 -7.84
N ASP A 77 7.46 12.65 -8.25
CA ASP A 77 6.91 13.99 -8.07
C ASP A 77 6.73 14.37 -6.59
N ASN A 78 6.44 13.39 -5.72
CA ASN A 78 6.32 13.59 -4.27
C ASN A 78 7.29 12.73 -3.44
N VAL A 79 8.23 12.05 -4.10
CA VAL A 79 9.22 11.17 -3.50
C VAL A 79 8.59 10.10 -2.59
N LYS A 80 7.36 9.63 -2.93
CA LYS A 80 6.73 8.53 -2.19
C LYS A 80 7.56 7.25 -2.34
N ARG A 81 7.49 6.40 -1.34
CA ARG A 81 8.24 5.14 -1.34
C ARG A 81 7.56 4.14 -2.27
N VAL A 82 8.33 3.55 -3.19
CA VAL A 82 7.89 2.42 -4.01
C VAL A 82 8.55 1.16 -3.48
N VAL A 83 7.74 0.22 -2.98
CA VAL A 83 8.22 -1.01 -2.34
C VAL A 83 8.06 -2.17 -3.31
N LYS A 84 9.20 -2.81 -3.66
CA LYS A 84 9.25 -4.00 -4.52
C LYS A 84 9.48 -5.23 -3.65
N GLN A 85 8.45 -6.03 -3.42
CA GLN A 85 8.57 -7.27 -2.67
C GLN A 85 9.03 -8.43 -3.56
N ALA A 86 9.79 -9.37 -2.98
CA ALA A 86 10.14 -10.60 -3.67
C ALA A 86 8.89 -11.45 -3.93
N ALA A 87 8.75 -11.95 -5.15
CA ALA A 87 7.60 -12.78 -5.51
C ALA A 87 7.54 -14.05 -4.64
N GLY A 88 6.39 -14.32 -4.05
CA GLY A 88 6.14 -15.52 -3.23
C GLY A 88 6.66 -15.44 -1.79
N GLU A 89 7.28 -14.33 -1.37
CA GLU A 89 7.64 -14.14 0.03
C GLU A 89 6.40 -13.91 0.89
N MET A 90 6.21 -14.75 1.91
CA MET A 90 5.16 -14.62 2.91
C MET A 90 5.79 -14.49 4.29
N SER A 91 5.89 -13.26 4.79
CA SER A 91 6.51 -12.98 6.07
C SER A 91 5.80 -11.83 6.79
N PRO A 92 5.58 -11.93 8.11
CA PRO A 92 5.03 -10.82 8.89
C PRO A 92 5.97 -9.60 8.91
N TYR A 93 7.25 -9.77 8.60
CA TYR A 93 8.24 -8.69 8.60
C TYR A 93 8.16 -7.78 7.38
N LEU A 94 7.41 -8.15 6.34
CA LEU A 94 7.21 -7.31 5.15
C LEU A 94 6.59 -5.93 5.50
N ILE A 95 5.84 -5.85 6.60
CA ILE A 95 5.27 -4.60 7.10
C ILE A 95 6.33 -3.54 7.46
N THR A 96 7.56 -3.96 7.77
CA THR A 96 8.66 -3.03 8.12
C THR A 96 9.03 -2.13 6.94
N ALA A 97 8.79 -2.58 5.71
CA ALA A 97 8.96 -1.78 4.49
C ALA A 97 7.95 -0.62 4.37
N PHE A 98 6.99 -0.50 5.30
CA PHE A 98 6.01 0.59 5.40
C PHE A 98 6.06 1.30 6.76
N MET A 99 7.15 1.11 7.50
CA MET A 99 7.42 1.84 8.75
C MET A 99 8.50 2.90 8.51
N GLU A 100 8.50 3.93 9.36
CA GLU A 100 9.53 4.96 9.39
C GLU A 100 10.17 5.04 10.77
N MET A 101 11.49 5.14 10.77
CA MET A 101 12.25 5.30 12.00
C MET A 101 12.28 6.77 12.39
N LYS A 102 11.63 7.10 13.49
CA LYS A 102 11.76 8.40 14.15
C LYS A 102 12.66 8.26 15.36
N THR A 103 13.91 8.67 15.22
CA THR A 103 14.86 8.69 16.35
C THR A 103 14.54 9.87 17.27
N VAL A 104 14.25 9.58 18.54
CA VAL A 104 13.97 10.61 19.56
C VAL A 104 15.05 10.57 20.62
N TRP A 105 15.76 11.68 20.79
CA TRP A 105 16.83 11.83 21.77
C TRP A 105 16.25 12.44 23.04
N HIS A 106 16.28 11.68 24.13
CA HIS A 106 15.89 12.15 25.46
C HIS A 106 17.16 12.44 26.28
N PRO A 107 17.18 13.50 27.09
CA PRO A 107 18.28 13.70 28.03
C PRO A 107 18.32 12.53 29.01
N VAL A 108 19.50 11.95 29.18
CA VAL A 108 19.78 10.96 30.22
C VAL A 108 20.62 11.66 31.27
N GLY A 109 20.12 11.75 32.50
CA GLY A 109 20.82 12.39 33.61
C GLY A 109 22.15 11.69 33.88
N VAL A 110 23.20 12.49 34.09
CA VAL A 110 24.46 12.04 34.71
C VAL A 110 24.27 12.06 36.21
#